data_AF-A0A1R1MJH8-F1
#
_entry.id   AF-A0A1R1MJH8-F1
#
_cell.length_a   1.000
_cell.length_b   1.000
_cell.length_c   1.000
_cell.angle_alpha   90.00
_cell.angle_beta   90.00
_cell.angle_gamma   90.00
#
_symmetry.space_group_name_H-M   'P 1'
#
loop_
_entity.id
_entity.type
_entity.pdbx_description
1 polymer ?
#
loop_
_entity_poly.entity_id
_entity_poly.type
_entity_poly.pdbx_seq_one_letter_code
_entity_poly.pdbx_strand_id
1 'polypeptide(L)'
;MSRRNFDPDTKVAIVLEGLKGNTTIAEVCRKYQISETLYYKWRDKFLEGGRRAFISPENDRIKELEKKIEELEKIIGRQTVQIEILKKTF
;
A
#
# COMPACT_ATOMS: atom_id res chain seq x y z
N MET A 1 15.62 18.13 -17.23
CA MET A 1 14.60 17.17 -17.73
C MET A 1 13.48 17.08 -16.71
N SER A 2 12.25 17.45 -17.09
CA SER A 2 11.08 17.33 -16.20
C SER A 2 10.70 15.86 -16.06
N ARG A 3 10.51 15.40 -14.82
CA ARG A 3 10.11 14.01 -14.54
C ARG A 3 8.65 13.86 -14.94
N ARG A 4 8.38 13.13 -16.02
CA ARG A 4 7.01 12.78 -16.41
C ARG A 4 6.35 11.98 -15.29
N ASN A 5 5.26 12.51 -14.74
CA ASN A 5 4.46 11.84 -13.72
C ASN A 5 3.41 10.97 -14.40
N PHE A 6 3.51 9.66 -14.19
CA PHE A 6 2.48 8.70 -14.57
C PHE A 6 1.53 8.50 -13.39
N ASP A 7 0.23 8.63 -13.62
CA ASP A 7 -0.80 8.28 -12.65
C ASP A 7 -0.80 6.75 -12.40
N PRO A 8 -1.45 6.29 -11.32
CA PRO A 8 -1.50 4.87 -10.98
C PRO A 8 -2.11 3.99 -12.09
N ASP A 9 -3.20 4.42 -12.71
CA ASP A 9 -3.94 3.62 -13.71
C ASP A 9 -3.12 3.44 -14.98
N THR A 10 -2.42 4.50 -15.42
CA THR A 10 -1.50 4.40 -16.55
C THR A 10 -0.35 3.43 -16.26
N LYS A 11 0.21 3.42 -15.05
CA LYS A 11 1.27 2.45 -14.68
C LYS A 11 0.75 1.01 -14.77
N VAL A 12 -0.47 0.76 -14.28
CA VAL A 12 -1.10 -0.56 -14.35
C VAL A 12 -1.32 -0.98 -15.80
N ALA A 13 -1.87 -0.10 -16.64
CA ALA A 13 -2.10 -0.39 -18.05
C ALA A 13 -0.80 -0.78 -18.78
N ILE A 14 0.29 -0.04 -18.55
CA ILE A 14 1.61 -0.33 -19.12
C ILE A 14 2.14 -1.69 -18.67
N VAL A 15 2.05 -2.01 -17.38
CA VAL A 15 2.48 -3.30 -16.84
C VAL A 15 1.68 -4.44 -17.47
N LEU A 16 0.35 -4.31 -17.53
CA LEU A 16 -0.53 -5.31 -18.12
C LEU A 16 -0.27 -5.53 -19.61
N GLU A 17 0.03 -4.47 -20.37
CA GLU A 17 0.40 -4.60 -21.78
C GLU A 17 1.64 -5.48 -21.96
N GLY A 18 2.70 -5.24 -21.18
CA GLY A 18 3.89 -6.09 -21.24
C GLY A 18 3.69 -7.51 -20.70
N LEU A 19 2.75 -7.72 -19.77
CA LEU A 19 2.41 -9.07 -19.27
C LEU A 19 1.55 -9.88 -20.24
N LYS A 20 0.78 -9.23 -21.14
CA LYS A 20 -0.03 -9.94 -22.15
C LYS A 20 0.82 -10.74 -23.15
N GLY A 21 2.10 -10.44 -23.30
CA GLY A 21 3.03 -11.20 -24.15
C GLY A 21 2.86 -11.00 -25.66
N ASN A 22 1.88 -10.20 -26.10
CA ASN A 22 1.65 -9.89 -27.51
C ASN A 22 2.63 -8.84 -28.08
N THR A 23 3.30 -8.08 -27.20
CA THR A 23 4.32 -7.09 -27.54
C THR A 23 5.55 -7.32 -26.68
N THR A 24 6.73 -7.03 -27.22
CA THR A 24 7.97 -7.12 -26.45
C THR A 24 8.05 -5.99 -25.42
N ILE A 25 8.76 -6.22 -24.32
CA ILE A 25 8.98 -5.18 -23.30
C ILE A 25 9.68 -3.94 -23.90
N ALA A 26 10.57 -4.15 -24.86
CA ALA A 26 11.25 -3.06 -25.58
C ALA A 26 10.26 -2.18 -26.35
N GLU A 27 9.27 -2.77 -27.03
CA GLU A 27 8.22 -2.02 -27.74
C GLU A 27 7.32 -1.25 -26.79
N VAL A 28 6.92 -1.87 -25.67
CA VAL A 28 6.15 -1.19 -24.61
C VAL A 28 6.94 0.00 -24.07
N CYS A 29 8.23 -0.18 -23.77
CA CYS A 29 9.09 0.88 -23.26
C CYS A 29 9.24 2.04 -24.26
N ARG A 30 9.39 1.74 -25.56
CA ARG A 30 9.43 2.75 -26.63
C ARG A 30 8.11 3.50 -26.75
N LYS A 31 6.98 2.79 -26.78
CA LYS A 31 5.63 3.35 -26.89
C LYS A 31 5.33 4.36 -25.78
N TYR A 32 5.69 4.02 -24.55
CA TYR A 32 5.42 4.86 -23.38
C TYR A 32 6.58 5.81 -23.01
N GLN A 33 7.69 5.76 -23.75
CA GLN A 33 8.91 6.53 -23.50
C GLN A 33 9.44 6.34 -22.07
N ILE A 34 9.53 5.07 -21.64
CA ILE A 34 10.07 4.68 -20.34
C ILE A 34 11.29 3.77 -20.53
N SER A 35 12.15 3.69 -19.52
CA SER A 35 13.21 2.68 -19.49
C SER A 35 12.67 1.32 -19.08
N GLU A 36 13.32 0.25 -19.54
CA GLU A 36 13.00 -1.12 -19.10
C GLU A 36 13.15 -1.29 -17.58
N THR A 37 14.14 -0.64 -16.97
CA THR A 37 14.31 -0.62 -15.52
C THR A 37 13.07 -0.07 -14.80
N LEU A 38 12.45 0.98 -15.35
CA LEU A 38 11.24 1.56 -14.76
C LEU A 38 10.04 0.63 -14.95
N TYR A 39 9.91 0.00 -16.13
CA TYR A 39 8.90 -1.02 -16.39
C TYR A 39 8.99 -2.17 -15.38
N TYR A 40 10.17 -2.77 -15.23
CA TYR A 40 10.36 -3.90 -14.31
C TYR A 40 10.08 -3.51 -12.86
N LYS A 41 10.50 -2.31 -12.44
CA LYS A 41 10.14 -1.78 -11.12
C LYS A 41 8.63 -1.70 -10.90
N TRP A 42 7.85 -1.29 -11.90
CA TRP A 42 6.39 -1.24 -11.80
C TRP A 42 5.78 -2.63 -11.82
N ARG A 43 6.26 -3.52 -12.69
CA ARG A 43 5.81 -4.91 -12.78
C ARG A 43 6.00 -5.62 -11.44
N ASP A 44 7.18 -5.51 -10.84
CA ASP A 44 7.49 -6.20 -9.59
C ASP A 44 6.60 -5.68 -8.45
N LYS A 45 6.38 -4.36 -8.39
CA LYS A 45 5.44 -3.75 -7.43
C LYS A 45 4.00 -4.21 -7.65
N PHE A 46 3.56 -4.32 -8.90
CA PHE A 46 2.21 -4.77 -9.26
C PHE A 46 1.98 -6.24 -8.84
N LEU A 47 2.93 -7.12 -9.18
CA LEU A 47 2.87 -8.54 -8.83
C LEU A 47 2.95 -8.77 -7.32
N GLU A 48 3.81 -8.03 -6.62
CA GLU A 48 3.89 -8.10 -5.16
C GLU A 48 2.59 -7.64 -4.50
N GLY A 49 2.00 -6.53 -4.97
CA GLY A 49 0.70 -6.05 -4.51
C GLY A 49 -0.40 -7.10 -4.70
N GLY A 50 -0.48 -7.70 -5.88
CA GLY A 50 -1.41 -8.79 -6.17
C GLY A 50 -1.20 -10.00 -5.25
N ARG A 51 0.05 -10.44 -5.03
CA ARG A 51 0.38 -11.52 -4.11
C ARG A 51 -0.05 -11.21 -2.68
N ARG A 52 0.22 -9.99 -2.19
CA ARG A 52 -0.19 -9.57 -0.84
C ARG A 52 -1.70 -9.61 -0.66
N ALA A 53 -2.46 -9.18 -1.68
CA ALA A 53 -3.91 -9.21 -1.65
C ALA A 53 -4.48 -10.64 -1.50
N PHE A 54 -3.78 -11.67 -1.99
CA PHE A 54 -4.17 -13.07 -1.78
C PHE A 54 -3.76 -13.65 -0.41
N ILE A 55 -2.70 -13.13 0.23
CA ILE A 55 -2.19 -13.65 1.51
C ILE A 55 -2.87 -12.98 2.70
N SER A 56 -3.08 -11.67 2.62
CA SER A 56 -3.75 -10.89 3.65
C SER A 56 -4.70 -9.94 2.94
N PRO A 57 -6.01 -10.22 2.97
CA PRO A 57 -7.01 -9.22 2.64
C PRO A 57 -6.69 -7.97 3.46
N GLU A 58 -6.62 -6.80 2.83
CA GLU A 58 -6.33 -5.53 3.51
C GLU A 58 -7.27 -5.29 4.70
N ASN A 59 -8.49 -5.83 4.61
CA ASN A 59 -9.49 -5.88 5.67
C ASN A 59 -8.98 -6.52 6.97
N ASP A 60 -8.12 -7.53 6.93
CA ASP A 60 -7.65 -8.20 8.14
C ASP A 60 -6.69 -7.30 8.92
N ARG A 61 -5.84 -6.55 8.22
CA ARG A 61 -4.92 -5.59 8.84
C ARG A 61 -5.65 -4.36 9.37
N ILE A 62 -6.68 -3.88 8.67
CA ILE A 62 -7.54 -2.79 9.15
C ILE A 62 -8.25 -3.22 10.43
N LYS A 63 -8.90 -4.39 10.43
CA LYS A 63 -9.56 -4.94 11.63
C LYS A 63 -8.60 -5.13 12.80
N GLU A 64 -7.38 -5.60 12.53
CA GLU A 64 -6.37 -5.80 13.57
C GLU A 64 -5.90 -4.46 14.17
N LEU A 65 -5.78 -3.41 13.35
CA LEU A 65 -5.48 -2.05 13.81
C LEU A 65 -6.65 -1.44 14.59
N GLU A 66 -7.88 -1.60 14.11
CA GLU A 66 -9.09 -1.15 14.82
C GLU A 66 -9.20 -1.80 16.21
N LYS A 67 -8.95 -3.11 16.30
CA LYS A 67 -8.91 -3.82 17.59
C LYS A 67 -7.84 -3.28 18.53
N LYS A 68 -6.64 -2.99 18.01
CA LYS A 68 -5.56 -2.39 18.80
C LYS A 68 -5.93 -0.98 19.30
N ILE A 69 -6.60 -0.18 18.47
CA ILE A 69 -7.09 1.14 18.88
C ILE A 69 -8.07 0.99 20.04
N GLU A 70 -9.05 0.09 19.93
CA GLU A 70 -10.05 -0.14 20.99
C GLU A 70 -9.39 -0.59 22.31
N GLU A 71 -8.39 -1.47 22.24
CA GLU A 71 -7.63 -1.91 23.42
C GLU A 71 -6.86 -0.76 24.08
N LEU A 72 -6.20 0.08 23.28
CA LEU A 72 -5.46 1.25 23.78
C LEU A 72 -6.39 2.28 24.41
N GLU A 73 -7.54 2.56 23.81
CA GLU A 73 -8.55 3.48 24.35
C GLU A 73 -9.05 3.01 25.72
N LYS A 74 -9.32 1.70 25.89
CA LYS A 74 -9.70 1.13 27.19
C LYS A 74 -8.62 1.29 28.25
N ILE A 75 -7.35 1.08 27.89
CA ILE A 75 -6.22 1.25 28.80
C ILE A 75 -6.12 2.72 29.24
N ILE A 76 -6.19 3.65 28.29
CA ILE A 76 -6.15 5.09 28.58
C ILE A 76 -7.31 5.47 29.51
N GLY A 77 -8.54 5.02 29.22
CA GLY A 77 -9.69 5.29 30.07
C GLY A 77 -9.49 4.82 31.52
N ARG A 78 -8.96 3.60 31.71
CA ARG A 78 -8.65 3.07 33.06
C ARG A 78 -7.58 3.88 33.77
N GLN A 79 -6.54 4.31 33.05
CA GLN A 79 -5.48 5.16 33.61
C GLN A 79 -6.01 6.54 34.00
N THR A 80 -6.86 7.15 33.17
CA THR A 80 -7.49 8.45 33.45
C THR A 80 -8.30 8.40 34.74
N VAL A 81 -9.13 7.38 34.93
CA VAL A 81 -9.91 7.21 36.17
C VAL A 81 -8.99 7.07 37.39
N GLN A 82 -7.91 6.29 37.29
CA GLN A 82 -6.95 6.16 38.41
C GLN A 82 -6.28 7.49 38.73
N ILE A 83 -5.88 8.27 37.72
CA ILE A 83 -5.29 9.60 37.90
C ILE A 83 -6.27 10.55 38.58
N GLU A 84 -7.53 10.56 38.19
CA GLU A 84 -8.56 11.40 38.83
C GLU A 84 -8.80 11.04 40.30
N ILE A 85 -8.83 9.75 40.62
CA ILE A 85 -8.94 9.28 42.01
C ILE A 85 -7.73 9.75 42.82
N LEU A 86 -6.51 9.54 42.31
CA LEU A 86 -5.29 9.99 42.98
C LEU A 86 -5.29 11.50 43.24
N LYS A 87 -5.69 12.31 42.25
CA LYS A 87 -5.82 13.78 42.40
C LYS A 87 -6.89 14.24 43.39
N LYS A 88 -7.86 13.40 43.72
CA LYS A 88 -8.92 13.72 44.71
C LYS A 88 -8.60 13.22 46.11
N THR A 89 -7.68 12.26 46.22
CA THR A 89 -7.33 11.59 47.49
C THR A 89 -6.07 12.20 48.13
N PHE A 90 -5.26 12.89 47.33
CA PHE A 90 -4.10 13.68 47.74
C PHE A 90 -4.29 15.14 47.31
#